data_AF-A0A317YK91-F1
#
_entry.id   AF-A0A317YK91-F1
#
_cell.length_a   1.000
_cell.length_b   1.000
_cell.length_c   1.000
_cell.angle_alpha   90.00
_cell.angle_beta   90.00
_cell.angle_gamma   90.00
#
_symmetry.space_group_name_H-M   'P 1'
#
loop_
_entity.id
_entity.type
_entity.pdbx_description
1 polymer ?
#
loop_
_entity_poly.entity_id
_entity_poly.type
_entity_poly.pdbx_seq_one_letter_code
_entity_poly.pdbx_strand_id
1 'polypeptide(L)'
;MFDSIRETIDYAVENNMSFADIMVKEEMELSGKSRDEVRAQMKQNLDVMRDAVIKGTTGDGVESVTGYTGHDAAKLRDYNETHHALSGYEMIDAVKGAIATNE
;
A
#
# COMPACT_ATOMS: atom_id res chain seq x y z
N MET A 1 -12.79 -15.56 -13.71
CA MET A 1 -13.24 -14.43 -12.89
C MET A 1 -14.47 -13.81 -13.54
N PHE A 2 -15.33 -13.14 -12.78
CA PHE A 2 -16.58 -12.51 -13.24
C PHE A 2 -16.34 -11.43 -14.30
N ASP A 3 -17.33 -11.21 -15.17
CA ASP A 3 -17.24 -10.24 -16.27
C ASP A 3 -17.72 -8.84 -15.86
N SER A 4 -18.28 -8.69 -14.65
CA SER A 4 -18.70 -7.39 -14.12
C SER A 4 -18.62 -7.28 -12.60
N ILE A 5 -18.62 -6.03 -12.11
CA ILE A 5 -18.73 -5.72 -10.67
C ILE A 5 -20.06 -6.26 -10.12
N ARG A 6 -21.14 -6.21 -10.90
CA ARG A 6 -22.45 -6.72 -10.47
C ARG A 6 -22.40 -8.21 -10.16
N GLU A 7 -21.85 -9.00 -11.06
CA GLU A 7 -21.68 -10.45 -10.87
C GLU A 7 -20.82 -10.77 -9.65
N THR A 8 -19.75 -10.00 -9.42
CA THR A 8 -18.92 -10.13 -8.22
C THR A 8 -19.72 -9.89 -6.94
N ILE A 9 -20.58 -8.86 -6.93
CA ILE A 9 -21.42 -8.54 -5.77
C ILE A 9 -22.48 -9.63 -5.55
N ASP A 10 -23.16 -10.06 -6.60
CA ASP A 10 -24.21 -11.08 -6.51
C ASP A 10 -23.62 -12.40 -5.97
N TYR A 11 -22.47 -12.83 -6.48
CA TYR A 11 -21.76 -14.00 -5.97
C TYR A 11 -21.35 -13.86 -4.49
N ALA A 12 -20.85 -12.69 -4.08
CA ALA A 12 -20.48 -12.42 -2.70
C ALA A 12 -21.67 -12.56 -1.75
N VAL A 13 -22.82 -12.00 -2.12
CA VAL A 13 -24.07 -12.07 -1.34
C VAL A 13 -24.60 -13.49 -1.29
N GLU A 14 -24.71 -14.17 -2.43
CA GLU A 14 -25.24 -15.55 -2.51
C GLU A 14 -24.41 -16.55 -1.70
N ASN A 15 -23.09 -16.38 -1.66
CA ASN A 15 -22.18 -17.29 -0.97
C ASN A 15 -21.82 -16.81 0.45
N ASN A 16 -22.39 -15.69 0.91
CA ASN A 16 -22.06 -15.06 2.19
C ASN A 16 -20.55 -14.87 2.39
N MET A 17 -19.88 -14.36 1.35
CA MET A 17 -18.45 -14.10 1.30
C MET A 17 -18.16 -12.61 1.16
N SER A 18 -17.05 -12.14 1.69
CA SER A 18 -16.57 -10.79 1.37
C SER A 18 -15.84 -10.76 0.02
N PHE A 19 -15.72 -9.58 -0.58
CA PHE A 19 -14.85 -9.40 -1.76
C PHE A 19 -13.41 -9.85 -1.48
N ALA A 20 -12.89 -9.60 -0.27
CA ALA A 20 -11.56 -10.06 0.12
C ALA A 20 -11.44 -11.59 0.12
N ASP A 21 -12.48 -12.31 0.55
CA ASP A 21 -12.48 -13.79 0.52
C ASP A 21 -12.50 -14.31 -0.92
N ILE A 22 -13.25 -13.65 -1.81
CA ILE A 22 -13.28 -13.97 -3.24
C ILE A 22 -11.88 -13.80 -3.85
N MET A 23 -11.24 -12.65 -3.62
CA MET A 23 -9.90 -12.36 -4.15
C MET A 23 -8.84 -13.33 -3.61
N VAL A 24 -8.90 -13.68 -2.32
CA VAL A 24 -7.98 -14.65 -1.72
C VAL A 24 -8.19 -16.04 -2.32
N LYS A 25 -9.45 -16.47 -2.52
CA LYS A 25 -9.76 -17.75 -3.14
C LYS A 25 -9.25 -17.82 -4.57
N GLU A 26 -9.42 -16.76 -5.35
CA GLU A 26 -8.92 -16.70 -6.72
C GLU A 26 -7.38 -16.77 -6.77
N GLU A 27 -6.70 -16.04 -5.89
CA GLU A 27 -5.24 -16.13 -5.81
C GLU A 27 -4.78 -17.54 -5.40
N MET A 28 -5.51 -18.24 -4.52
CA MET A 28 -5.25 -19.65 -4.21
C MET A 28 -5.38 -20.54 -5.45
N GLU A 29 -6.42 -20.33 -6.26
CA GLU A 29 -6.66 -21.09 -7.50
C GLU A 29 -5.59 -20.81 -8.57
N LEU A 30 -5.16 -19.55 -8.72
CA LEU A 30 -4.15 -19.13 -9.70
C LEU A 30 -2.73 -19.57 -9.32
N SER A 31 -2.37 -19.42 -8.04
CA SER A 31 -1.01 -19.70 -7.56
C SER A 31 -0.82 -21.13 -7.05
N GLY A 32 -1.90 -21.89 -6.84
CA GLY A 32 -1.88 -23.23 -6.24
C GLY A 32 -1.51 -23.24 -4.75
N LYS A 33 -1.57 -22.08 -4.08
CA LYS A 33 -1.19 -21.91 -2.68
C LYS A 33 -2.39 -22.06 -1.74
N SER A 34 -2.10 -22.44 -0.51
CA SER A 34 -3.09 -22.39 0.57
C SER A 34 -3.45 -20.95 0.94
N ARG A 35 -4.60 -20.78 1.60
CA ARG A 35 -5.06 -19.47 2.10
C ARG A 35 -4.01 -18.78 2.97
N ASP A 36 -3.35 -19.55 3.83
CA ASP A 36 -2.37 -19.02 4.77
C ASP A 36 -1.09 -18.56 4.05
N GLU A 37 -0.66 -19.28 3.01
CA GLU A 37 0.46 -18.86 2.17
C GLU A 37 0.15 -17.58 1.37
N VAL A 38 -1.05 -17.47 0.79
CA VAL A 38 -1.50 -16.23 0.11
C VAL A 38 -1.50 -15.06 1.09
N ARG A 39 -2.08 -15.24 2.27
CA ARG A 39 -2.14 -14.21 3.31
C ARG A 39 -0.76 -13.85 3.86
N ALA A 40 0.15 -14.83 3.98
CA ALA A 40 1.53 -14.59 4.37
C ALA A 40 2.27 -13.77 3.32
N GLN A 41 2.08 -14.04 2.03
CA GLN A 41 2.66 -13.26 0.95
C GLN A 41 2.14 -11.81 0.94
N MET A 42 0.82 -11.63 1.09
CA MET A 42 0.23 -10.29 1.21
C MET A 42 0.81 -9.52 2.40
N LYS A 43 1.01 -10.20 3.54
CA LYS A 43 1.61 -9.62 4.73
C LYS A 43 3.07 -9.22 4.48
N GLN A 44 3.86 -10.07 3.84
CA GLN A 44 5.24 -9.74 3.47
C GLN A 44 5.30 -8.50 2.58
N ASN A 45 4.44 -8.40 1.57
CA ASN A 45 4.38 -7.23 0.69
C ASN A 45 4.03 -5.96 1.46
N LEU A 46 3.06 -6.04 2.38
CA LEU A 46 2.69 -4.91 3.24
C LEU A 46 3.82 -4.49 4.18
N ASP A 47 4.55 -5.45 4.75
CA ASP A 47 5.66 -5.18 5.65
C ASP A 47 6.81 -4.48 4.87
N VAL A 48 7.11 -4.91 3.63
CA VAL A 48 8.06 -4.21 2.74
C VAL A 48 7.62 -2.76 2.44
N MET A 49 6.33 -2.53 2.15
CA MET A 49 5.82 -1.17 1.92
C MET A 49 5.97 -0.29 3.15
N ARG A 50 5.70 -0.83 4.35
CA ARG A 50 5.89 -0.11 5.62
C ARG A 50 7.35 0.23 5.87
N ASP A 51 8.24 -0.72 5.64
CA ASP A 51 9.68 -0.52 5.78
C ASP A 51 10.19 0.55 4.81
N ALA A 52 9.67 0.59 3.58
CA ALA A 52 9.99 1.64 2.62
C ALA A 52 9.54 3.03 3.13
N VAL A 53 8.33 3.14 3.67
CA VAL A 53 7.85 4.40 4.28
C VAL A 53 8.75 4.84 5.43
N ILE A 54 9.11 3.92 6.35
CA ILE A 54 10.01 4.23 7.47
C ILE A 54 11.35 4.71 6.94
N LYS A 55 11.94 3.99 5.98
CA LYS A 55 13.25 4.30 5.40
C LYS A 55 13.24 5.67 4.71
N GLY A 56 12.24 5.96 3.87
CA GLY A 56 12.12 7.24 3.16
C GLY A 56 11.82 8.43 4.09
N THR A 57 11.28 8.18 5.28
CA THR A 57 10.90 9.22 6.25
C THR A 57 11.75 9.23 7.51
N THR A 58 12.90 8.55 7.58
CA THR A 58 13.79 8.59 8.75
C THR A 58 15.08 9.33 8.41
N GLY A 59 15.52 10.22 9.31
CA GLY A 59 16.68 11.07 9.05
C GLY A 59 16.47 11.91 7.78
N ASP A 60 17.45 11.92 6.89
CA ASP A 60 17.36 12.60 5.60
C ASP A 60 16.49 11.85 4.58
N GLY A 61 16.12 10.59 4.85
CA GLY A 61 15.34 9.75 3.94
C GLY A 61 16.23 8.90 3.02
N VAL A 62 15.76 8.67 1.79
CA VAL A 62 16.49 7.88 0.77
C VAL A 62 16.94 8.77 -0.38
N GLU A 63 18.03 8.39 -1.03
CA GLU A 63 18.52 9.04 -2.24
C GLU A 63 18.62 8.02 -3.38
N SER A 64 18.16 8.41 -4.57
CA SER A 64 18.30 7.61 -5.77
C SER A 64 19.78 7.39 -6.13
N VAL A 65 20.08 6.27 -6.78
CA VAL A 65 21.44 5.96 -7.26
C VAL A 65 22.01 7.06 -8.17
N THR A 66 21.13 7.79 -8.87
CA THR A 66 21.53 8.88 -9.78
C THR A 66 21.72 10.22 -9.07
N GLY A 67 21.24 10.37 -7.82
CA GLY A 67 21.25 11.61 -7.06
C GLY A 67 20.26 12.68 -7.55
N TYR A 68 19.36 12.36 -8.50
CA TYR A 68 18.39 13.33 -9.01
C TYR A 68 17.11 13.43 -8.18
N THR A 69 16.73 12.34 -7.53
CA THR A 69 15.55 12.27 -6.65
C THR A 69 15.94 11.71 -5.28
N GLY A 70 15.20 12.09 -4.25
CA GLY A 70 15.47 11.67 -2.88
C GLY A 70 15.23 12.77 -1.84
N HIS A 71 15.15 12.32 -0.59
CA HIS A 71 14.92 13.12 0.60
C HIS A 71 13.55 13.83 0.66
N ASP A 72 12.68 13.67 -0.33
CA ASP A 72 11.43 14.43 -0.40
C ASP A 72 10.41 13.92 0.62
N ALA A 73 10.37 12.60 0.85
CA ALA A 73 9.57 12.03 1.93
C ALA A 73 9.98 12.57 3.31
N ALA A 74 11.28 12.76 3.57
CA ALA A 74 11.78 13.35 4.82
C ALA A 74 11.41 14.84 4.93
N LYS A 75 11.55 15.62 3.85
CA LYS A 75 11.12 17.02 3.83
C LYS A 75 9.62 17.17 4.08
N LEU A 76 8.79 16.29 3.51
CA LEU A 76 7.34 16.30 3.74
C LEU A 76 6.98 15.92 5.17
N ARG A 77 7.69 14.97 5.79
CA ARG A 77 7.57 14.69 7.23
C ARG A 77 7.84 15.96 8.03
N ASP A 78 9.00 16.59 7.84
CA ASP A 78 9.39 17.78 8.61
C ASP A 78 8.41 18.92 8.39
N TYR A 79 7.95 19.12 7.15
CA TYR A 79 6.93 20.10 6.83
C TYR A 79 5.62 19.82 7.58
N ASN A 80 5.14 18.58 7.61
CA ASN A 80 3.88 18.23 8.28
C ASN A 80 3.98 18.31 9.83
N GLU A 81 5.19 18.15 10.39
CA GLU A 81 5.45 18.29 11.83
C GLU A 81 5.56 19.75 12.28
N THR A 82 6.03 20.64 11.40
CA THR A 82 6.37 22.02 11.76
C THR A 82 5.45 23.08 11.16
N HIS A 83 4.66 22.73 10.14
CA HIS A 83 3.79 23.64 9.42
C HIS A 83 2.38 23.06 9.23
N HIS A 84 1.45 23.94 8.87
CA HIS A 84 0.09 23.54 8.50
C HIS A 84 -0.11 23.73 6.99
N ALA A 85 -0.27 22.62 6.28
CA ALA A 85 -0.56 22.63 4.86
C ALA A 85 -1.98 23.13 4.58
N LEU A 86 -2.18 23.87 3.48
CA LEU A 86 -3.52 24.26 3.02
C LEU A 86 -4.43 23.05 2.76
N SER A 87 -3.84 21.93 2.34
CA SER A 87 -4.54 20.67 2.08
C SER A 87 -4.87 19.87 3.34
N GLY A 88 -4.46 20.32 4.52
CA GLY A 88 -4.58 19.57 5.76
C GLY A 88 -3.47 18.53 5.97
N TYR A 89 -3.38 18.04 7.21
CA TYR A 89 -2.32 17.15 7.68
C TYR A 89 -2.38 15.77 7.00
N GLU A 90 -3.58 15.21 6.87
CA GLU A 90 -3.82 13.86 6.34
C GLU A 90 -3.43 13.76 4.87
N MET A 91 -3.63 14.83 4.10
CA MET A 91 -3.20 14.88 2.70
C MET A 91 -1.68 14.83 2.58
N ILE A 92 -0.96 15.59 3.41
CA ILE A 92 0.50 15.56 3.39
C ILE A 92 1.02 14.21 3.90
N ASP A 93 0.37 13.61 4.90
CA ASP A 93 0.74 12.28 5.40
C ASP A 93 0.58 11.20 4.31
N ALA A 94 -0.51 11.26 3.54
CA ALA A 94 -0.72 10.37 2.40
C ALA A 94 0.31 10.58 1.28
N VAL A 95 0.62 11.83 0.91
CA VAL A 95 1.63 12.14 -0.12
C VAL A 95 3.01 11.71 0.34
N LYS A 96 3.36 11.95 1.61
CA LYS A 96 4.60 11.48 2.24
C LYS A 96 4.75 9.96 2.08
N GLY A 97 3.70 9.20 2.40
CA GLY A 97 3.70 7.75 2.21
C GLY A 97 3.91 7.33 0.76
N ALA A 98 3.21 7.96 -0.18
CA ALA A 98 3.32 7.66 -1.60
C ALA A 98 4.72 7.96 -2.18
N ILE A 99 5.33 9.07 -1.78
CA ILE A 99 6.70 9.42 -2.18
C ILE A 99 7.70 8.44 -1.57
N ALA A 100 7.58 8.14 -0.27
CA ALA A 100 8.51 7.26 0.43
C ALA A 100 8.54 5.82 -0.13
N THR A 101 7.45 5.34 -0.77
CA THR A 101 7.43 4.04 -1.45
C THR A 101 7.96 4.06 -2.88
N ASN A 102 8.12 5.24 -3.48
CA ASN A 102 8.57 5.43 -4.87
C ASN A 102 10.04 5.84 -4.98
N GLU A 103 10.60 6.48 -3.94
CA GLU A 103 12.02 6.84 -3.84
C GLU A 103 12.90 5.67 -3.34
#